data_AF-A0A925IQ07-F1
#
_entry.id   AF-A0A925IQ07-F1
#
_cell.length_a   1.000
_cell.length_b   1.000
_cell.length_c   1.000
_cell.angle_alpha   90.00
_cell.angle_beta   90.00
_cell.angle_gamma   90.00
#
_symmetry.space_group_name_H-M   'P 1'
#
loop_
_entity.id
_entity.type
_entity.pdbx_description
1 polymer ?
#
loop_
_entity_poly.entity_id
_entity_poly.type
_entity_poly.pdbx_seq_one_letter_code
_entity_poly.pdbx_strand_id
1 'polypeptide(L)'
;MTNQLRQKPGSSGMGDYYHVEVLPKSGFVTFRTQDVGTKGHIQRVTGKRASGSWATVKWLIGKEDAHLSSGKLVADTKDAKDLIKQLGIQPIHLSGDRFKAKVTSADSKSAKPAPAKKTKKAPSTKRPSAKK
;
A
#
# COMPACT_ATOMS: atom_id res chain seq x y z
N MET A 1 25.51 6.14 -28.10
CA MET A 1 24.72 5.31 -27.16
C MET A 1 24.15 6.25 -26.09
N THR A 2 22.88 6.62 -26.19
CA THR A 2 22.26 7.50 -25.16
C THR A 2 21.99 6.67 -23.92
N ASN A 3 22.70 6.98 -22.82
CA ASN A 3 22.50 6.39 -21.51
C ASN A 3 21.12 6.80 -20.98
N GLN A 4 20.06 6.07 -21.33
CA GLN A 4 18.73 6.33 -20.82
C GLN A 4 18.66 5.94 -19.34
N LEU A 5 18.88 6.92 -18.47
CA LEU A 5 18.68 6.77 -17.03
C LEU A 5 17.23 6.30 -16.77
N ARG A 6 17.10 5.21 -16.02
CA ARG A 6 15.79 4.64 -15.68
C ARG A 6 14.92 5.68 -14.99
N GLN A 7 13.78 6.00 -15.59
CA GLN A 7 12.79 6.88 -15.00
C GLN A 7 12.14 6.23 -13.76
N LYS A 8 11.79 7.05 -12.78
CA LYS A 8 11.04 6.58 -11.60
C LYS A 8 9.64 6.13 -12.03
N PRO A 9 9.14 4.97 -11.54
CA PRO A 9 7.78 4.53 -11.82
C PRO A 9 6.75 5.64 -11.54
N GLY A 10 5.80 5.83 -12.47
CA GLY A 10 4.79 6.89 -12.42
C GLY A 10 5.28 8.28 -12.80
N SER A 11 6.58 8.52 -12.97
CA SER A 11 7.08 9.89 -13.25
C SER A 11 6.85 10.32 -14.71
N SER A 12 6.66 9.35 -15.62
CA SER A 12 6.41 9.61 -17.04
C SER A 12 4.94 9.87 -17.39
N GLY A 13 3.99 9.57 -16.50
CA GLY A 13 2.55 9.65 -16.83
C GLY A 13 2.01 8.48 -17.68
N MET A 14 2.87 7.52 -18.05
CA MET A 14 2.56 6.44 -19.00
C MET A 14 2.26 5.09 -18.34
N GLY A 15 2.23 5.02 -17.01
CA GLY A 15 1.91 3.75 -16.31
C GLY A 15 0.41 3.52 -16.18
N ASP A 16 0.02 2.30 -15.83
CA ASP A 16 -1.39 1.92 -15.63
C ASP A 16 -1.96 2.40 -14.29
N TYR A 17 -1.11 2.90 -13.39
CA TYR A 17 -1.48 3.25 -12.02
C TYR A 17 -1.08 4.67 -11.65
N TYR A 18 -1.95 5.36 -10.92
CA TYR A 18 -1.59 6.49 -10.08
C TYR A 18 -0.90 6.02 -8.79
N HIS A 19 0.21 6.66 -8.45
CA HIS A 19 1.00 6.37 -7.26
C HIS A 19 0.71 7.39 -6.16
N VAL A 20 0.06 6.96 -5.09
CA VAL A 20 -0.21 7.82 -3.92
C VAL A 20 0.77 7.47 -2.79
N GLU A 21 1.82 8.26 -2.64
CA GLU A 21 2.87 8.08 -1.63
C GLU A 21 2.39 8.50 -0.24
N VAL A 22 2.49 7.58 0.74
CA VAL A 22 2.09 7.81 2.14
C VAL A 22 3.33 8.01 3.01
N LEU A 23 4.35 7.16 2.87
CA LEU A 23 5.59 7.22 3.64
C LEU A 23 6.81 7.22 2.73
N PRO A 24 7.92 7.86 3.14
CA PRO A 24 9.16 7.86 2.37
C PRO A 24 9.75 6.45 2.28
N LYS A 25 10.20 6.07 1.07
CA LYS A 25 10.80 4.75 0.79
C LYS A 25 12.05 4.45 1.62
N SER A 26 12.83 5.48 1.99
CA SER A 26 14.14 5.33 2.64
C SER A 26 14.11 4.60 3.99
N GLY A 27 12.95 4.56 4.66
CA GLY A 27 12.78 3.85 5.93
C GLY A 27 12.56 2.33 5.81
N PHE A 28 12.56 1.77 4.60
CA PHE A 28 12.13 0.39 4.34
C PHE A 28 13.16 -0.40 3.54
N VAL A 29 13.34 -1.67 3.92
CA VAL A 29 14.34 -2.59 3.34
C VAL A 29 13.73 -3.66 2.44
N THR A 30 12.43 -3.94 2.57
CA THR A 30 11.72 -4.92 1.75
C THR A 30 10.33 -4.38 1.41
N PHE A 31 9.87 -4.61 0.19
CA PHE A 31 8.54 -4.18 -0.26
C PHE A 31 7.72 -5.37 -0.70
N ARG A 32 6.41 -5.30 -0.47
CA ARG A 32 5.42 -6.25 -0.98
C ARG A 32 4.24 -5.50 -1.56
N THR A 33 3.74 -5.99 -2.68
CA THR A 33 2.54 -5.47 -3.35
C THR A 33 1.45 -6.52 -3.23
N GLN A 34 0.23 -6.07 -2.94
CA GLN A 34 -0.94 -6.92 -2.82
C GLN A 34 -2.16 -6.16 -3.32
N ASP A 35 -3.01 -6.83 -4.08
CA ASP A 35 -4.32 -6.29 -4.46
C ASP A 35 -5.19 -6.10 -3.21
N VAL A 36 -6.00 -5.05 -3.22
CA VAL A 36 -7.01 -4.75 -2.21
C VAL A 36 -8.33 -4.56 -2.93
N GLY A 37 -9.27 -5.49 -2.71
CA GLY A 37 -10.52 -5.55 -3.47
C GLY A 37 -10.38 -6.42 -4.72
N THR A 38 -10.89 -5.95 -5.85
CA THR A 38 -10.78 -6.63 -7.14
C THR A 38 -9.36 -6.60 -7.67
N LYS A 39 -8.95 -7.69 -8.34
CA LYS A 39 -7.60 -7.85 -8.87
C LYS A 39 -7.30 -6.79 -9.93
N GLY A 40 -6.16 -6.11 -9.82
CA GLY A 40 -5.65 -5.16 -10.82
C GLY A 40 -6.10 -3.71 -10.64
N HIS A 41 -7.05 -3.45 -9.75
CA HIS A 41 -7.65 -2.13 -9.55
C HIS A 41 -6.86 -1.28 -8.56
N ILE A 42 -6.90 -1.68 -7.29
CA ILE A 42 -6.20 -1.00 -6.20
C ILE A 42 -5.18 -1.95 -5.60
N GLN A 43 -3.93 -1.51 -5.53
CA GLN A 43 -2.87 -2.27 -4.87
C GLN A 43 -2.25 -1.49 -3.72
N ARG A 44 -2.03 -2.21 -2.62
CA ARG A 44 -1.30 -1.70 -1.46
C ARG A 44 0.16 -2.12 -1.57
N VAL A 45 1.06 -1.14 -1.51
CA VAL A 45 2.50 -1.40 -1.36
C VAL A 45 2.87 -1.22 0.11
N THR A 46 3.23 -2.32 0.75
CA THR A 46 3.75 -2.33 2.12
C THR A 46 5.27 -2.42 2.12
N GLY A 47 5.88 -1.81 3.13
CA GLY A 47 7.32 -1.82 3.35
C GLY A 47 7.64 -2.39 4.73
N LYS A 48 8.63 -3.27 4.79
CA LYS A 48 9.24 -3.76 6.04
C LYS A 48 10.40 -2.87 6.42
N ARG A 49 10.43 -2.39 7.67
CA ARG A 49 11.56 -1.68 8.26
C ARG A 49 12.67 -2.65 8.68
N ALA A 50 13.87 -2.15 8.90
CA ALA A 50 14.97 -2.95 9.47
C ALA A 50 14.59 -3.59 10.83
N SER A 51 13.76 -2.90 11.63
CA SER A 51 13.21 -3.43 12.89
C SER A 51 12.24 -4.60 12.73
N GLY A 52 11.80 -4.91 11.50
CA GLY A 52 10.85 -5.96 11.21
C GLY A 52 9.39 -5.52 11.11
N SER A 53 9.05 -4.31 11.54
CA SER A 53 7.69 -3.77 11.44
C SER A 53 7.30 -3.48 10.00
N TRP A 54 6.03 -3.70 9.65
CA TRP A 54 5.46 -3.37 8.34
C TRP A 54 4.63 -2.10 8.40
N ALA A 55 4.65 -1.31 7.33
CA ALA A 55 3.74 -0.17 7.16
C ALA A 55 3.38 0.03 5.68
N THR A 56 2.29 0.73 5.41
CA THR A 56 1.92 1.12 4.05
C THR A 56 2.83 2.24 3.57
N VAL A 57 3.46 2.04 2.42
CA VAL A 57 4.39 3.01 1.80
C VAL A 57 3.66 3.85 0.78
N LYS A 58 2.86 3.20 -0.07
CA LYS A 58 2.04 3.86 -1.07
C LYS A 58 0.86 3.00 -1.50
N TRP A 59 -0.13 3.65 -2.10
CA TRP A 59 -1.21 3.01 -2.82
C TRP A 59 -1.00 3.16 -4.33
N LEU A 60 -1.41 2.15 -5.08
CA LEU A 60 -1.53 2.16 -6.53
C LEU A 60 -3.02 2.12 -6.85
N ILE A 61 -3.50 3.08 -7.64
CA ILE A 61 -4.90 3.15 -8.08
C ILE A 61 -4.88 3.07 -9.60
N GLY A 62 -5.54 2.07 -10.17
CA GLY A 62 -5.65 1.89 -11.62
C GLY A 62 -6.25 3.12 -12.29
N LYS A 63 -5.84 3.41 -13.52
CA LYS A 63 -6.38 4.51 -14.32
C LYS A 63 -7.84 4.29 -14.74
N GLU A 64 -8.32 3.07 -14.64
CA GLU A 64 -9.74 2.71 -14.76
C GLU A 64 -10.57 3.11 -13.53
N ASP A 65 -9.95 3.31 -12.37
CA ASP A 65 -10.63 3.60 -11.11
C ASP A 65 -10.58 5.06 -10.68
N ALA A 66 -9.74 5.85 -11.35
CA ALA A 66 -9.54 7.25 -11.07
C ALA A 66 -9.05 7.99 -12.32
N HIS A 67 -9.18 9.31 -12.32
CA HIS A 67 -8.57 10.16 -13.34
C HIS A 67 -7.96 11.42 -12.72
N LEU A 68 -7.07 12.06 -13.46
CA LEU A 68 -6.53 13.36 -13.11
C LEU A 68 -7.43 14.45 -13.71
N SER A 69 -8.01 15.30 -12.86
CA SER A 69 -8.81 16.46 -13.27
C SER A 69 -8.33 17.72 -12.54
N SER A 70 -7.96 18.75 -13.30
CA SER A 70 -7.46 20.03 -12.77
C SER A 70 -6.36 19.89 -11.69
N GLY A 71 -5.41 18.97 -11.88
CA GLY A 71 -4.33 18.72 -10.90
C GLY A 71 -4.76 17.92 -9.66
N LYS A 72 -5.97 17.35 -9.65
CA LYS A 72 -6.52 16.56 -8.54
C LYS A 72 -6.79 15.13 -9.00
N LEU A 73 -6.48 14.17 -8.13
CA LEU A 73 -6.85 12.77 -8.33
C LEU A 73 -8.32 12.56 -7.97
N VAL A 74 -9.17 12.33 -8.96
CA VAL A 74 -10.59 12.08 -8.78
C VAL A 74 -10.83 10.58 -8.87
N ALA A 75 -11.44 10.00 -7.84
CA ALA A 75 -11.81 8.60 -7.85
C ALA A 75 -13.18 8.39 -8.51
N ASP A 76 -13.25 7.41 -9.40
CA ASP A 76 -14.44 7.09 -10.20
C ASP A 76 -15.20 5.91 -9.60
N THR A 77 -14.48 4.89 -9.10
CA THR A 77 -15.08 3.70 -8.48
C THR A 77 -15.27 3.84 -6.97
N LYS A 78 -16.16 3.01 -6.40
CA LYS A 78 -16.47 3.02 -4.97
C LYS A 78 -15.21 2.76 -4.12
N ASP A 79 -14.43 1.75 -4.49
CA ASP A 79 -13.25 1.35 -3.73
C ASP A 79 -12.18 2.46 -3.75
N ALA A 80 -11.99 3.14 -4.88
CA ALA A 80 -11.08 4.27 -4.98
C ALA A 80 -11.57 5.48 -4.17
N LYS A 81 -12.89 5.75 -4.16
CA LYS A 81 -13.49 6.81 -3.33
C LYS A 81 -13.30 6.53 -1.85
N ASP A 82 -13.51 5.28 -1.42
CA ASP A 82 -13.36 4.88 -0.03
C ASP A 82 -11.88 4.93 0.40
N LEU A 83 -10.95 4.58 -0.48
CA LEU A 83 -9.52 4.76 -0.25
C LEU A 83 -9.13 6.24 -0.09
N ILE A 84 -9.54 7.12 -1.00
CA ILE A 84 -9.23 8.55 -0.91
C ILE A 84 -9.83 9.15 0.38
N LYS A 85 -11.04 8.76 0.76
CA LYS A 85 -11.64 9.15 2.04
C LYS A 85 -10.82 8.66 3.24
N GLN A 86 -10.32 7.41 3.21
CA GLN A 86 -9.49 6.87 4.28
C GLN A 86 -8.20 7.65 4.47
N LEU A 87 -7.62 8.22 3.40
CA LEU A 87 -6.46 9.09 3.50
C LEU A 87 -6.77 10.41 4.26
N GLY A 88 -8.04 10.76 4.44
CA GLY A 88 -8.52 11.92 5.18
C GLY A 88 -8.31 13.26 4.47
N ILE A 89 -7.28 13.38 3.64
CA ILE A 89 -6.97 14.57 2.85
C ILE A 89 -6.74 14.16 1.39
N GLN A 90 -7.24 15.00 0.48
CA GLN A 90 -7.00 14.90 -0.95
C GLN A 90 -5.48 14.82 -1.25
N PRO A 91 -5.01 13.78 -1.99
CA PRO A 91 -3.61 13.68 -2.39
C PRO A 91 -3.16 14.88 -3.23
N ILE A 92 -1.96 15.37 -2.95
CA ILE A 92 -1.33 16.49 -3.66
C ILE A 92 -0.59 15.94 -4.87
N HIS A 93 -0.86 16.49 -6.06
CA HIS A 93 -0.15 16.10 -7.28
C HIS A 93 1.31 16.53 -7.23
N LEU A 94 2.21 15.62 -7.59
CA LEU A 94 3.65 15.89 -7.66
C LEU A 94 4.12 16.02 -9.11
N SER A 95 4.00 14.93 -9.89
CA SER A 95 4.44 14.88 -11.28
C SER A 95 3.93 13.61 -11.96
N GLY A 96 3.54 13.67 -13.23
CA GLY A 96 3.05 12.50 -13.96
C GLY A 96 1.90 11.83 -13.20
N ASP A 97 2.02 10.54 -12.91
CA ASP A 97 1.05 9.74 -12.16
C ASP A 97 1.30 9.76 -10.64
N ARG A 98 2.21 10.61 -10.12
CA ARG A 98 2.60 10.60 -8.70
C ARG A 98 1.88 11.67 -7.89
N PHE A 99 1.40 11.25 -6.72
CA PHE A 99 0.75 12.06 -5.73
C PHE A 99 1.33 11.77 -4.35
N LYS A 100 1.21 12.74 -3.44
CA LYS A 100 1.58 12.60 -2.04
C LYS A 100 0.35 12.72 -1.18
N ALA A 101 0.06 11.70 -0.38
CA ALA A 101 -0.91 11.82 0.70
C ALA A 101 -0.32 12.77 1.76
N LYS A 102 -1.11 13.77 2.17
CA LYS A 102 -0.75 14.61 3.31
C LYS A 102 -1.07 13.79 4.56
N VAL A 103 -0.05 13.19 5.16
CA VAL A 103 -0.21 12.36 6.37
C VAL A 103 -0.79 13.23 7.49
N THR A 104 -2.07 13.11 7.79
CA THR A 104 -2.58 13.42 9.13
C THR A 104 -2.17 12.26 10.03
N SER A 105 -1.49 12.56 11.12
CA SER A 105 -0.88 11.60 12.06
C SER A 105 -1.84 10.58 12.71
N ALA A 106 -3.11 10.50 12.27
CA ALA A 106 -4.13 9.58 12.77
C ALA A 106 -3.99 8.14 12.25
N ASP A 107 -3.47 7.92 11.02
CA ASP A 107 -3.35 6.56 10.44
C ASP A 107 -1.96 5.91 10.61
N SER A 108 -1.07 6.55 11.37
CA SER A 108 0.11 5.86 11.94
C SER A 108 -0.26 4.86 13.05
N LYS A 109 -1.54 4.71 13.37
CA LYS A 109 -2.09 3.68 14.28
C LYS A 109 -2.32 2.31 13.63
N SER A 110 -1.63 2.02 12.52
CA SER A 110 -1.19 0.63 12.25
C SER A 110 0.05 0.25 13.08
N ALA A 111 0.44 1.07 14.07
CA ALA A 111 0.91 0.56 15.35
C ALA A 111 -0.27 0.02 16.20
N LYS A 112 -1.07 -0.88 15.62
CA LYS A 112 -1.75 -1.89 16.41
C LYS A 112 -0.90 -3.14 16.18
N PRO A 113 -0.17 -3.68 17.18
CA PRO A 113 0.00 -5.12 17.13
C PRO A 113 -1.42 -5.64 16.98
N ALA A 114 -1.73 -6.38 15.90
CA ALA A 114 -2.81 -7.33 15.98
C ALA A 114 -2.63 -7.97 17.36
N PRO A 115 -3.59 -7.93 18.31
CA PRO A 115 -3.37 -8.59 19.57
C PRO A 115 -2.97 -9.99 19.15
N ALA A 116 -1.71 -10.33 19.42
CA ALA A 116 -1.23 -11.66 19.19
C ALA A 116 -2.29 -12.49 19.88
N LYS A 117 -3.09 -13.24 19.10
CA LYS A 117 -3.95 -14.25 19.70
C LYS A 117 -2.95 -15.07 20.47
N LYS A 118 -2.94 -14.88 21.80
CA LYS A 118 -2.30 -15.79 22.72
C LYS A 118 -3.01 -17.09 22.40
N THR A 119 -2.42 -17.88 21.52
CA THR A 119 -2.69 -19.30 21.47
C THR A 119 -2.24 -19.75 22.85
N LYS A 120 -3.18 -19.78 23.80
CA LYS A 120 -3.06 -20.64 24.96
C LYS A 120 -2.71 -21.99 24.34
N LYS A 121 -1.48 -22.44 24.56
CA LYS A 121 -1.10 -23.82 24.28
C LYS A 121 -2.09 -24.67 25.07
N ALA A 122 -3.06 -25.27 24.40
CA ALA A 122 -3.75 -26.41 24.98
C ALA A 122 -2.68 -27.50 25.15
N PRO A 123 -2.58 -28.13 26.34
CA PRO A 123 -1.62 -29.20 26.53
C PRO A 123 -1.93 -30.35 25.57
N SER A 124 -0.83 -30.90 25.03
CA SER A 124 -0.77 -32.09 24.20
C SER A 124 -1.60 -33.24 24.78
N THR A 125 -2.69 -33.61 24.10
CA THR A 125 -3.32 -34.91 24.27
C THR A 125 -2.86 -35.81 23.14
N LYS A 126 -1.84 -36.62 23.46
CA LYS A 126 -1.50 -37.94 22.91
C LYS A 126 -1.94 -38.25 21.48
N ARG A 127 -0.97 -38.19 20.57
CA ARG A 127 -0.80 -39.10 19.43
C ARG A 127 -0.85 -40.56 19.92
N PRO A 128 -1.69 -41.46 19.37
CA PRO A 128 -1.37 -42.87 19.33
C PRO A 128 -0.66 -43.16 18.00
N SER A 129 0.64 -43.43 18.07
CA SER A 129 1.34 -44.17 17.03
C SER A 129 1.43 -45.64 17.46
N ALA A 130 0.74 -46.49 16.69
CA ALA A 130 1.06 -47.88 16.32
C ALA A 130 1.45 -48.92 17.38
N LYS A 131 0.70 -50.05 17.41
CA LYS A 131 1.17 -51.43 17.15
C LYS A 131 0.18 -52.45 17.73
N LYS A 132 -0.37 -53.34 16.90
CA LYS A 132 0.04 -54.75 16.82
C LYS A 132 -0.41 -55.35 15.50
#